data_AF-C9RFR0-F1
#
_entry.id   AF-C9RFR0-F1
#
_cell.length_a   1.000
_cell.length_b   1.000
_cell.length_c   1.000
_cell.angle_alpha   90.00
_cell.angle_beta   90.00
_cell.angle_gamma   90.00
#
_symmetry.space_group_name_H-M   'P 1'
#
loop_
_entity.id
_entity.type
_entity.pdbx_description
1 polymer ?
#
loop_
_entity_poly.entity_id
_entity_poly.type
_entity_poly.pdbx_seq_one_letter_code
_entity_poly.pdbx_strand_id
1 'polypeptide(L)' 'MEDVMIVEKKEDKVIAIDLFGDKKEFVGDIKKIDLNENKIFIEG' A
#
# COMPACT_ATOMS: atom_id res chain seq x y z
N MET A 1 -3.37 7.47 -1.59
CA MET A 1 -4.59 6.77 -1.17
C MET A 1 -4.72 7.03 0.31
N GLU A 2 -5.90 7.36 0.77
CA GLU A 2 -6.18 7.70 2.17
C GLU A 2 -6.98 6.55 2.80
N ASP A 3 -7.04 6.51 4.13
CA ASP A 3 -7.78 5.47 4.89
C ASP A 3 -7.39 4.02 4.54
N VAL A 4 -6.12 3.79 4.18
CA VAL A 4 -5.61 2.45 3.85
C VAL A 4 -5.63 1.57 5.10
N MET A 5 -6.39 0.45 5.03
CA MET A 5 -6.51 -0.52 6.10
C MET A 5 -5.52 -1.67 5.93
N ILE A 6 -5.36 -2.16 4.69
CA ILE A 6 -4.58 -3.35 4.38
C ILE A 6 -3.67 -3.04 3.19
N VAL A 7 -2.42 -3.46 3.29
CA VAL A 7 -1.49 -3.49 2.17
C VAL A 7 -0.93 -4.90 2.04
N GLU A 8 -1.14 -5.50 0.87
CA GLU A 8 -0.71 -6.86 0.55
C GLU A 8 0.30 -6.83 -0.61
N LYS A 9 1.43 -7.50 -0.45
CA LYS A 9 2.42 -7.68 -1.51
C LYS A 9 2.17 -9.01 -2.21
N LYS A 10 1.86 -8.97 -3.50
CA LYS A 10 1.75 -10.13 -4.39
C LYS A 10 2.73 -10.01 -5.54
N GLU A 11 3.76 -10.86 -5.53
CA GLU A 11 4.78 -10.90 -6.58
C GLU A 11 5.35 -9.48 -6.83
N ASP A 12 5.26 -8.96 -8.05
CA ASP A 12 5.74 -7.63 -8.44
C ASP A 12 4.73 -6.49 -8.20
N LYS A 13 3.65 -6.75 -7.44
CA LYS A 13 2.58 -5.79 -7.18
C LYS A 13 2.27 -5.61 -5.70
N VAL A 14 1.91 -4.39 -5.35
CA VAL A 14 1.37 -4.02 -4.04
C VAL A 14 -0.11 -3.68 -4.21
N ILE A 15 -0.95 -4.34 -3.43
CA ILE A 15 -2.40 -4.12 -3.39
C ILE A 15 -2.72 -3.38 -2.09
N ALA A 16 -3.19 -2.14 -2.20
CA ALA A 16 -3.71 -1.39 -1.07
C ALA A 16 -5.24 -1.46 -1.06
N ILE A 17 -5.82 -1.67 0.12
CA ILE A 17 -7.27 -1.73 0.36
C ILE A 17 -7.59 -0.73 1.47
N ASP A 18 -8.54 0.17 1.22
CA ASP A 18 -9.00 1.12 2.23
C ASP A 18 -10.16 0.59 3.10
N LEU A 19 -10.57 1.40 4.07
CA LEU A 19 -11.70 1.13 4.98
C LEU A 19 -13.05 0.94 4.24
N PHE A 20 -13.19 1.47 3.03
CA PHE A 20 -14.41 1.40 2.23
C PHE A 20 -14.42 0.21 1.28
N GLY A 21 -13.32 -0.56 1.25
CA GLY A 21 -13.15 -1.74 0.41
C GLY A 21 -12.66 -1.42 -1.00
N ASP A 22 -12.34 -0.16 -1.28
CA ASP A 22 -11.73 0.28 -2.53
C ASP A 22 -10.30 -0.25 -2.60
N LYS A 23 -9.92 -0.78 -3.77
CA LYS A 23 -8.64 -1.45 -3.99
C LYS A 23 -7.83 -0.72 -5.03
N LYS A 24 -6.54 -0.53 -4.75
CA LYS A 24 -5.60 0.05 -5.70
C LYS A 24 -4.36 -0.82 -5.83
N GLU A 25 -4.04 -1.17 -7.07
CA GLU A 25 -2.85 -1.93 -7.41
C GLU A 25 -1.72 -0.98 -7.83
N PHE A 26 -0.53 -1.22 -7.31
CA PHE A 26 0.71 -0.54 -7.64
C PHE A 26 1.71 -1.59 -8.11
N VAL A 27 2.41 -1.32 -9.23
CA VAL A 27 3.54 -2.15 -9.65
C VAL A 27 4.79 -1.66 -8.92
N GLY A 28 5.55 -2.57 -8.30
CA GLY A 28 6.75 -2.22 -7.54
C GLY A 28 6.81 -2.88 -6.16
N ASP A 29 7.77 -2.45 -5.36
CA ASP A 29 8.11 -2.98 -4.04
C ASP A 29 7.87 -1.99 -2.90
N ILE A 30 7.55 -2.52 -1.72
CA ILE A 30 7.41 -1.70 -0.51
C ILE A 30 8.81 -1.34 -0.02
N LYS A 31 9.19 -0.07 -0.20
CA LYS A 31 10.52 0.45 0.17
C LYS A 31 10.61 0.80 1.65
N LYS A 32 9.55 1.43 2.19
CA LYS A 32 9.52 1.89 3.58
C LYS A 32 8.08 1.95 4.09
N ILE A 33 7.90 1.57 5.35
CA ILE A 33 6.66 1.77 6.10
C ILE A 33 7.00 2.72 7.25
N ASP A 34 6.37 3.89 7.29
CA ASP A 34 6.51 4.86 8.36
C ASP A 34 5.24 4.86 9.21
N LEU A 35 5.31 4.26 10.39
CA LEU A 35 4.18 4.16 11.31
C LEU A 35 3.95 5.43 12.13
N ASN A 36 4.94 6.35 12.19
CA ASN A 36 4.74 7.62 12.89
C ASN A 36 3.86 8.56 12.07
N GLU A 37 4.06 8.56 10.76
CA GLU A 37 3.27 9.34 9.82
C GLU A 37 2.12 8.55 9.17
N ASN A 38 1.98 7.26 9.45
CA ASN A 38 1.05 6.33 8.79
C ASN A 38 1.16 6.35 7.26
N LYS A 39 2.41 6.34 6.75
CA LYS A 39 2.71 6.39 5.30
C LYS A 39 3.43 5.14 4.84
N ILE A 40 3.06 4.65 3.66
CA ILE A 40 3.72 3.53 3.00
C ILE A 40 4.31 4.05 1.69
N PHE A 41 5.61 3.82 1.50
CA PHE A 41 6.35 4.23 0.33
C PHE A 41 6.56 3.01 -0.57
N ILE A 42 6.02 3.09 -1.78
CA ILE A 42 6.14 2.08 -2.82
C ILE A 42 7.05 2.66 -3.90
N GLU A 43 8.07 1.91 -4.30
CA GLU A 43 8.98 2.25 -5.38
C GLU A 43 8.78 1.28 -6.54
N GLY A 44 8.65 1.80 -7.76
CA GLY A 44 8.42 1.04 -8.98
C GLY A 44 9.21 1.60 -10.15
#